data_AF-A0A7S3BBJ7-F1
#
_entry.id   AF-A0A7S3BBJ7-F1
#
_cell.length_a   1.000
_cell.length_b   1.000
_cell.length_c   1.000
_cell.angle_alpha   90.00
_cell.angle_beta   90.00
_cell.angle_gamma   90.00
#
_symmetry.space_group_name_H-M   'P 1'
#
loop_
_entity.id
_entity.type
_entity.pdbx_description
1 polymer ?
#
loop_
_entity_poly.entity_id
_entity_poly.type
_entity_poly.pdbx_seq_one_letter_code
_entity_poly.pdbx_strand_id
1 'polypeptide(L)'
;DYHGFTMASLSVKGLALARGRTAGGEDSTIMYRPFTSWGGSSDWNFTLPEEESAVAVAAGNSFVAVATSSGHLRLFSPAGVQRAVLSLAGPAVAMAARGRDVAVAWHSAAPGALGEQRLRVSVFDALEASLLSEAALPVSSGATLSWLGFAEGGALASGDSEGTVRCQLAGGNGAWSPIFAAAQARQAGSERYWVVGLSDAELCCVVLNGVDAPTVHPRPVLSSLDLAPPVVPSDMGAVELERNLLSASARVGVRRAAAAAAADGDEEALGEDSEGNLARAEQDIMDAEREMDSHVLRLLQKCAQVDRLQRALELAAMLNSERALMGAVTLANKMRKPALSERMGLLLEARQAQREREQQAALAAVATPRHAPTQATQGVAPSAYLDDSADREEAPRVTTGRGIFGAAGAIAAPKASAPAAEPSEGDEEGEEEMTDTEEDEDEDEEAATQKALAAAAAAKPKATNPFARKVIADPPGGAKAGGLAAAVKSMQGSGKRKLSTTVLGGRKGS
;
A
#
# COMPACT_ATOMS: atom_id res chain seq x y z
N ASP A 1 -29.46 -7.39 -16.41
CA ASP A 1 -29.75 -7.42 -14.98
C ASP A 1 -31.21 -7.03 -14.80
N TYR A 2 -31.93 -7.69 -13.89
CA TYR A 2 -33.34 -7.42 -13.58
C TYR A 2 -33.53 -6.65 -12.27
N HIS A 3 -32.55 -6.66 -11.36
CA HIS A 3 -32.61 -5.91 -10.10
C HIS A 3 -31.99 -4.52 -10.25
N GLY A 4 -30.96 -4.39 -11.09
CA GLY A 4 -30.23 -3.13 -11.30
C GLY A 4 -29.18 -2.91 -10.21
N PHE A 5 -28.35 -3.91 -9.94
CA PHE A 5 -27.26 -3.84 -8.96
C PHE A 5 -26.26 -2.76 -9.36
N THR A 6 -25.94 -1.87 -8.41
CA THR A 6 -25.01 -0.76 -8.57
C THR A 6 -23.64 -1.02 -7.95
N MET A 7 -23.53 -2.06 -7.11
CA MET A 7 -22.33 -2.44 -6.39
C MET A 7 -22.03 -3.93 -6.61
N ALA A 8 -20.75 -4.27 -6.71
CA ALA A 8 -20.28 -5.64 -6.90
C ALA A 8 -18.96 -5.87 -6.15
N SER A 9 -18.75 -7.08 -5.63
CA SER A 9 -17.47 -7.53 -5.09
C SER A 9 -17.22 -9.00 -5.44
N LEU A 10 -16.02 -9.29 -5.93
CA LEU A 10 -15.63 -10.58 -6.48
C LEU A 10 -14.57 -11.24 -5.60
N SER A 11 -14.85 -12.43 -5.09
CA SER A 11 -13.87 -13.25 -4.36
C SER A 11 -13.52 -14.53 -5.11
N VAL A 12 -12.58 -15.31 -4.59
CA VAL A 12 -12.22 -16.64 -5.13
C VAL A 12 -13.37 -17.65 -4.99
N LYS A 13 -14.37 -17.37 -4.14
CA LYS A 13 -15.47 -18.29 -3.81
C LYS A 13 -16.83 -17.88 -4.38
N GLY A 14 -17.01 -16.61 -4.77
CA GLY A 14 -18.27 -16.14 -5.35
C GLY A 14 -18.31 -14.65 -5.66
N LEU A 15 -19.46 -14.23 -6.19
CA LEU A 15 -19.77 -12.85 -6.53
C LEU A 15 -20.84 -12.32 -5.58
N ALA A 16 -20.52 -11.27 -4.82
CA ALA A 16 -21.50 -10.46 -4.10
C ALA A 16 -21.96 -9.28 -4.96
N LEU A 17 -23.25 -8.98 -4.91
CA LEU A 17 -23.90 -7.90 -5.62
C LEU A 17 -24.82 -7.16 -4.64
N ALA A 18 -24.87 -5.84 -4.73
CA ALA A 18 -25.77 -5.03 -3.93
C ALA A 18 -26.36 -3.87 -4.73
N ARG A 19 -27.55 -3.43 -4.31
CA ARG A 19 -28.29 -2.30 -4.86
C ARG A 19 -28.76 -1.44 -3.71
N GLY A 20 -28.46 -0.14 -3.73
CA GLY A 20 -29.02 0.80 -2.77
C GLY A 20 -30.56 0.91 -2.89
N ARG A 21 -31.21 1.53 -1.92
CA ARG A 21 -32.63 1.89 -2.02
C ARG A 21 -32.84 2.85 -3.19
N THR A 22 -33.88 2.64 -3.99
CA THR A 22 -34.16 3.48 -5.17
C THR A 22 -35.00 4.70 -4.79
N ALA A 23 -34.92 5.78 -5.59
CA ALA A 23 -35.76 6.96 -5.42
C ALA A 23 -37.27 6.68 -5.62
N GLY A 24 -37.62 5.52 -6.21
CA GLY A 24 -39.00 5.02 -6.32
C GLY A 24 -39.51 4.32 -5.06
N GLY A 25 -38.74 4.28 -3.98
CA GLY A 25 -39.11 3.61 -2.73
C GLY A 25 -38.88 2.10 -2.73
N GLU A 26 -38.24 1.53 -3.76
CA GLU A 26 -37.88 0.10 -3.71
C GLU A 26 -36.71 -0.12 -2.75
N ASP A 27 -36.83 -1.15 -1.93
CA ASP A 27 -35.84 -1.51 -0.93
C ASP A 27 -34.49 -1.91 -1.52
N SER A 28 -33.47 -1.80 -0.66
CA SER A 28 -32.11 -2.20 -0.98
C SER A 28 -31.98 -3.72 -0.99
N THR A 29 -31.34 -4.27 -2.02
CA THR A 29 -31.22 -5.72 -2.24
C THR A 29 -29.76 -6.14 -2.25
N ILE A 30 -29.46 -7.20 -1.51
CA ILE A 30 -28.17 -7.90 -1.49
C ILE A 30 -28.36 -9.25 -2.17
N MET A 31 -27.42 -9.69 -2.99
CA MET A 31 -27.39 -11.02 -3.58
C MET A 31 -25.98 -11.59 -3.58
N TYR A 32 -25.83 -12.89 -3.34
CA TYR A 32 -24.56 -13.59 -3.47
C TYR A 32 -24.71 -14.84 -4.32
N ARG A 33 -23.67 -15.11 -5.12
CA ARG A 33 -23.61 -16.22 -6.06
C ARG A 33 -22.30 -16.99 -5.89
N PRO A 34 -22.28 -18.11 -5.15
CA PRO A 34 -21.07 -18.92 -4.98
C PRO A 34 -20.70 -19.65 -6.28
N PHE A 35 -19.41 -19.68 -6.61
CA PHE A 35 -18.91 -20.39 -7.81
C PHE A 35 -18.81 -21.91 -7.62
N THR A 36 -18.78 -22.37 -6.37
CA THR A 36 -18.76 -23.79 -6.02
C THR A 36 -19.75 -24.07 -4.90
N SER A 37 -20.71 -24.96 -5.14
CA SER A 37 -21.68 -25.39 -4.13
C SER A 37 -22.05 -26.86 -4.35
N TRP A 38 -22.36 -27.56 -3.26
CA TRP A 38 -22.78 -28.97 -3.29
C TRP A 38 -24.32 -29.13 -3.24
N GLY A 39 -25.04 -28.10 -2.79
CA GLY A 39 -26.50 -28.06 -2.78
C GLY A 39 -27.07 -27.51 -4.09
N GLY A 40 -28.26 -27.99 -4.49
CA GLY A 40 -28.89 -27.64 -5.77
C GLY A 40 -29.48 -26.22 -5.87
N SER A 41 -29.44 -25.44 -4.79
CA SER A 41 -29.74 -24.01 -4.78
C SER A 41 -28.83 -23.34 -3.74
N SER A 42 -28.02 -22.38 -4.17
CA SER A 42 -26.92 -21.80 -3.40
C SER A 42 -26.73 -20.31 -3.62
N ASP A 43 -27.22 -19.77 -4.74
CA ASP A 43 -27.48 -18.35 -4.92
C ASP A 43 -28.56 -17.90 -3.91
N TRP A 44 -28.29 -16.85 -3.15
CA TRP A 44 -29.24 -16.26 -2.20
C TRP A 44 -29.35 -14.75 -2.35
N ASN A 45 -30.48 -14.20 -1.94
CA ASN A 45 -30.71 -12.76 -1.89
C ASN A 45 -31.47 -12.37 -0.61
N PHE A 46 -31.25 -11.14 -0.16
CA PHE A 46 -31.96 -10.52 0.95
C PHE A 46 -32.35 -9.09 0.61
N THR A 47 -33.55 -8.70 1.04
CA THR A 47 -33.99 -7.30 1.09
C THR A 47 -33.61 -6.74 2.47
N LEU A 48 -33.02 -5.55 2.50
CA LEU A 48 -32.75 -4.82 3.74
C LEU A 48 -34.03 -4.16 4.30
N PRO A 49 -34.07 -3.80 5.59
CA PRO A 49 -35.15 -3.01 6.18
C PRO A 49 -35.40 -1.69 5.44
N GLU A 50 -36.63 -1.18 5.54
CA GLU A 50 -37.10 0.01 4.83
C GLU A 50 -36.19 1.26 5.02
N GLU A 51 -35.66 1.44 6.24
CA GLU A 51 -34.81 2.58 6.61
C GLU A 51 -33.32 2.37 6.24
N GLU A 52 -32.96 1.25 5.62
CA GLU A 52 -31.56 0.82 5.45
C GLU A 52 -31.19 0.54 3.99
N SER A 53 -30.23 1.33 3.46
CA SER A 53 -29.64 1.12 2.13
C SER A 53 -28.24 0.55 2.25
N ALA A 54 -27.89 -0.43 1.41
CA ALA A 54 -26.50 -0.77 1.16
C ALA A 54 -25.75 0.44 0.56
N VAL A 55 -24.50 0.63 1.00
CA VAL A 55 -23.58 1.71 0.59
C VAL A 55 -22.28 1.13 0.03
N ALA A 56 -21.80 0.01 0.58
CA ALA A 56 -20.69 -0.76 0.03
C ALA A 56 -20.85 -2.26 0.31
N VAL A 57 -20.20 -3.10 -0.50
CA VAL A 57 -20.21 -4.57 -0.38
C VAL A 57 -18.81 -5.14 -0.57
N ALA A 58 -18.45 -6.16 0.21
CA ALA A 58 -17.20 -6.91 0.04
C ALA A 58 -17.44 -8.43 0.16
N ALA A 59 -16.80 -9.22 -0.69
CA ALA A 59 -16.84 -10.68 -0.64
C ALA A 59 -15.48 -11.24 -0.19
N GLY A 60 -15.47 -12.02 0.90
CA GLY A 60 -14.28 -12.75 1.36
C GLY A 60 -14.24 -14.18 0.85
N ASN A 61 -13.35 -14.99 1.43
CA ASN A 61 -13.33 -16.44 1.20
C ASN A 61 -14.41 -17.16 2.04
N SER A 62 -14.76 -16.60 3.20
CA SER A 62 -15.62 -17.25 4.20
C SER A 62 -16.84 -16.42 4.60
N PHE A 63 -17.08 -15.26 3.95
CA PHE A 63 -18.14 -14.31 4.30
C PHE A 63 -18.55 -13.40 3.12
N VAL A 64 -19.69 -12.73 3.28
CA VAL A 64 -20.09 -11.52 2.53
C VAL A 64 -20.38 -10.42 3.54
N ALA A 65 -19.85 -9.22 3.31
CA ALA A 65 -20.02 -8.06 4.18
C ALA A 65 -20.70 -6.92 3.42
N VAL A 66 -21.61 -6.20 4.09
CA VAL A 66 -22.31 -5.04 3.54
C VAL A 66 -22.29 -3.90 4.56
N ALA A 67 -21.78 -2.73 4.16
CA ALA A 67 -21.92 -1.50 4.95
C ALA A 67 -23.16 -0.72 4.49
N THR A 68 -23.89 -0.13 5.42
CA THR A 68 -25.22 0.45 5.16
C THR A 68 -25.38 1.90 5.66
N SER A 69 -26.44 2.57 5.18
CA SER A 69 -26.75 3.98 5.49
C SER A 69 -27.08 4.25 6.95
N SER A 70 -27.53 3.25 7.70
CA SER A 70 -27.75 3.32 9.15
C SER A 70 -26.44 3.17 9.96
N GLY A 71 -25.29 3.06 9.29
CA GLY A 71 -24.00 2.87 9.95
C GLY A 71 -23.77 1.44 10.44
N HIS A 72 -24.39 0.43 9.81
CA HIS A 72 -24.12 -0.97 10.15
C HIS A 72 -23.16 -1.63 9.17
N LEU A 73 -22.35 -2.56 9.69
CA LEU A 73 -21.60 -3.55 8.95
C LEU A 73 -22.28 -4.91 9.19
N ARG A 74 -23.02 -5.39 8.20
CA ARG A 74 -23.73 -6.67 8.22
C ARG A 74 -22.86 -7.78 7.65
N LEU A 75 -22.66 -8.85 8.41
CA LEU A 75 -21.82 -9.99 8.05
C LEU A 75 -22.69 -11.24 7.81
N PHE A 76 -22.55 -11.83 6.63
CA PHE A 76 -23.28 -13.02 6.17
C PHE A 76 -22.30 -14.15 5.86
N SER A 77 -22.71 -15.41 6.03
CA SER A 77 -21.98 -16.56 5.51
C SER A 77 -22.19 -16.72 3.99
N PRO A 78 -21.33 -17.47 3.27
CA PRO A 78 -21.52 -17.75 1.85
C PRO A 78 -22.82 -18.50 1.52
N ALA A 79 -23.47 -19.09 2.53
CA ALA A 79 -24.77 -19.76 2.44
C ALA A 79 -25.95 -18.91 2.96
N GLY A 80 -25.75 -17.61 3.20
CA GLY A 80 -26.80 -16.66 3.56
C GLY A 80 -27.13 -16.59 5.05
N VAL A 81 -26.38 -17.27 5.92
CA VAL A 81 -26.60 -17.16 7.38
C VAL A 81 -26.14 -15.78 7.85
N GLN A 82 -27.03 -14.97 8.41
CA GLN A 82 -26.67 -13.71 9.07
C GLN A 82 -25.86 -14.06 10.33
N ARG A 83 -24.59 -13.62 10.39
CA ARG A 83 -23.68 -13.92 11.50
C ARG A 83 -23.62 -12.81 12.54
N ALA A 84 -23.44 -11.56 12.08
CA ALA A 84 -23.28 -10.42 12.96
C ALA A 84 -23.75 -9.13 12.29
N VAL A 85 -24.07 -8.14 13.13
CA VAL A 85 -24.31 -6.75 12.74
C VAL A 85 -23.50 -5.88 13.69
N LEU A 86 -22.50 -5.18 13.15
CA LEU A 86 -21.62 -4.30 13.92
C LEU A 86 -21.94 -2.84 13.61
N SER A 87 -21.78 -1.94 14.58
CA SER A 87 -21.89 -0.50 14.33
C SER A 87 -20.57 0.09 13.85
N LEU A 88 -20.61 0.85 12.75
CA LEU A 88 -19.50 1.64 12.26
C LEU A 88 -19.46 2.99 12.98
N ALA A 89 -18.25 3.49 13.25
CA ALA A 89 -18.05 4.76 13.96
C ALA A 89 -18.27 6.02 13.07
N GLY A 90 -18.64 5.83 11.79
CA GLY A 90 -19.05 6.90 10.88
C GLY A 90 -19.45 6.36 9.50
N PRO A 91 -19.92 7.22 8.57
CA PRO A 91 -20.40 6.81 7.26
C PRO A 91 -19.32 6.10 6.42
N ALA A 92 -19.65 4.93 5.88
CA ALA A 92 -18.76 4.14 5.04
C ALA A 92 -18.53 4.79 3.67
N VAL A 93 -17.30 4.67 3.16
CA VAL A 93 -16.83 5.23 1.87
C VAL A 93 -16.42 4.12 0.90
N ALA A 94 -15.67 3.12 1.40
CA ALA A 94 -15.21 1.99 0.61
C ALA A 94 -15.02 0.76 1.49
N MET A 95 -15.08 -0.43 0.87
CA MET A 95 -14.79 -1.70 1.53
C MET A 95 -13.85 -2.55 0.67
N ALA A 96 -12.98 -3.32 1.33
CA ALA A 96 -12.17 -4.37 0.71
C ALA A 96 -12.19 -5.62 1.60
N ALA A 97 -11.94 -6.80 1.01
CA ALA A 97 -11.88 -8.06 1.75
C ALA A 97 -10.68 -8.91 1.34
N ARG A 98 -10.13 -9.67 2.29
CA ARG A 98 -9.04 -10.64 2.10
C ARG A 98 -9.25 -11.80 3.06
N GLY A 99 -9.40 -13.03 2.55
CA GLY A 99 -9.55 -14.21 3.42
C GLY A 99 -10.76 -14.11 4.34
N ARG A 100 -10.50 -13.85 5.64
CA ARG A 100 -11.48 -13.61 6.71
C ARG A 100 -11.65 -12.13 7.07
N ASP A 101 -10.79 -11.23 6.60
CA ASP A 101 -10.78 -9.83 7.01
C ASP A 101 -11.61 -8.96 6.06
N VAL A 102 -12.27 -7.95 6.63
CA VAL A 102 -12.92 -6.85 5.91
C VAL A 102 -12.38 -5.51 6.39
N ALA A 103 -11.77 -4.76 5.48
CA ALA A 103 -11.39 -3.37 5.71
C ALA A 103 -12.54 -2.45 5.29
N VAL A 104 -12.95 -1.55 6.19
CA VAL A 104 -13.98 -0.53 5.93
C VAL A 104 -13.34 0.85 6.10
N ALA A 105 -13.30 1.65 5.04
CA ALA A 105 -12.92 3.06 5.11
C ALA A 105 -14.16 3.92 5.37
N TRP A 106 -14.07 4.89 6.29
CA TRP A 106 -15.21 5.69 6.75
C TRP A 106 -14.82 7.14 7.11
N HIS A 107 -15.79 8.04 7.06
CA HIS A 107 -15.61 9.44 7.46
C HIS A 107 -15.61 9.58 8.99
N SER A 108 -14.49 9.97 9.57
CA SER A 108 -14.34 10.16 11.02
C SER A 108 -14.75 11.55 11.53
N ALA A 109 -14.90 12.50 10.62
CA ALA A 109 -15.49 13.81 10.85
C ALA A 109 -15.95 14.40 9.50
N ALA A 110 -16.71 15.49 9.54
CA ALA A 110 -16.98 16.30 8.35
C ALA A 110 -15.66 16.78 7.69
N PRO A 111 -15.63 16.98 6.35
CA PRO A 111 -14.45 17.51 5.65
C PRO A 111 -13.96 18.84 6.23
N GLY A 112 -12.67 19.11 6.06
CA GLY A 112 -12.09 20.41 6.38
C GLY A 112 -12.62 21.53 5.47
N ALA A 113 -12.48 22.79 5.89
CA ALA A 113 -12.95 23.96 5.12
C ALA A 113 -12.33 24.07 3.71
N LEU A 114 -11.19 23.42 3.47
CA LEU A 114 -10.51 23.31 2.17
C LEU A 114 -10.81 22.00 1.42
N GLY A 115 -11.90 21.30 1.77
CA GLY A 115 -12.30 20.02 1.17
C GLY A 115 -11.55 18.78 1.69
N GLU A 116 -10.69 18.96 2.71
CA GLU A 116 -9.81 17.91 3.23
C GLU A 116 -10.58 16.72 3.83
N GLN A 117 -10.33 15.52 3.31
CA GLN A 117 -11.03 14.30 3.70
C GLN A 117 -10.47 13.70 5.01
N ARG A 118 -11.34 13.56 6.02
CA ARG A 118 -10.99 13.03 7.35
C ARG A 118 -11.34 11.55 7.49
N LEU A 119 -10.64 10.70 6.77
CA LEU A 119 -10.92 9.26 6.72
C LEU A 119 -10.18 8.47 7.81
N ARG A 120 -10.85 7.43 8.31
CA ARG A 120 -10.26 6.32 9.06
C ARG A 120 -10.55 5.02 8.32
N VAL A 121 -9.78 3.97 8.64
CA VAL A 121 -10.06 2.61 8.19
C VAL A 121 -10.00 1.67 9.39
N SER A 122 -11.01 0.82 9.49
CA SER A 122 -11.12 -0.22 10.51
C SER A 122 -11.12 -1.57 9.80
N VAL A 123 -10.23 -2.47 10.22
CA VAL A 123 -10.13 -3.84 9.71
C VAL A 123 -10.78 -4.77 10.74
N PHE A 124 -11.84 -5.45 10.33
CA PHE A 124 -12.59 -6.39 11.15
C PHE A 124 -12.33 -7.83 10.71
N ASP A 125 -12.38 -8.72 11.67
CA ASP A 125 -12.55 -10.14 11.44
C ASP A 125 -14.01 -10.45 11.11
N ALA A 126 -14.29 -11.06 9.96
CA ALA A 126 -15.65 -11.40 9.54
C ALA A 126 -16.15 -12.78 10.00
N LEU A 127 -15.33 -13.54 10.74
CA LEU A 127 -15.71 -14.77 11.44
C LEU A 127 -15.98 -14.49 12.92
N GLU A 128 -15.02 -13.88 13.61
CA GLU A 128 -15.10 -13.50 15.03
C GLU A 128 -15.95 -12.23 15.27
N ALA A 129 -16.26 -11.47 14.20
CA ALA A 129 -16.94 -10.18 14.27
C ALA A 129 -16.22 -9.15 15.18
N SER A 130 -14.89 -9.24 15.26
CA SER A 130 -14.02 -8.46 16.12
C SER A 130 -13.25 -7.39 15.34
N LEU A 131 -12.75 -6.35 16.03
CA LEU A 131 -11.89 -5.33 15.44
C LEU A 131 -10.41 -5.75 15.56
N LEU A 132 -9.74 -5.97 14.43
CA LEU A 132 -8.33 -6.35 14.38
C LEU A 132 -7.41 -5.13 14.43
N SER A 133 -7.74 -4.07 13.68
CA SER A 133 -7.00 -2.80 13.74
C SER A 133 -7.85 -1.61 13.31
N GLU A 134 -7.47 -0.42 13.76
CA GLU A 134 -8.02 0.84 13.25
C GLU A 134 -6.91 1.89 13.12
N ALA A 135 -6.94 2.67 12.03
CA ALA A 135 -5.99 3.73 11.76
C ALA A 135 -6.66 4.94 11.08
N ALA A 136 -6.01 6.10 11.15
CA ALA A 136 -6.27 7.17 10.19
C ALA A 136 -5.88 6.69 8.78
N LEU A 137 -6.66 7.08 7.76
CA LEU A 137 -6.43 6.71 6.37
C LEU A 137 -5.92 7.95 5.60
N PRO A 138 -4.60 8.09 5.37
CA PRO A 138 -4.03 9.29 4.78
C PRO A 138 -4.32 9.39 3.28
N VAL A 139 -4.87 10.53 2.89
CA VAL A 139 -5.18 10.95 1.52
C VAL A 139 -4.38 12.26 1.25
N SER A 140 -4.02 12.54 0.01
CA SER A 140 -3.35 13.81 -0.33
C SER A 140 -4.26 15.02 -0.01
N SER A 141 -3.68 16.20 0.29
CA SER A 141 -4.50 17.40 0.54
C SER A 141 -5.33 17.75 -0.70
N GLY A 142 -6.60 18.09 -0.50
CA GLY A 142 -7.58 18.30 -1.58
C GLY A 142 -8.01 17.05 -2.37
N ALA A 143 -7.45 15.88 -2.11
CA ALA A 143 -7.74 14.65 -2.85
C ALA A 143 -8.85 13.79 -2.20
N THR A 144 -9.38 12.84 -2.95
CA THR A 144 -10.34 11.83 -2.49
C THR A 144 -9.74 10.42 -2.54
N LEU A 145 -10.33 9.47 -1.80
CA LEU A 145 -10.00 8.06 -1.89
C LEU A 145 -10.48 7.51 -3.24
N SER A 146 -9.57 6.98 -4.07
CA SER A 146 -9.87 6.42 -5.39
C SER A 146 -9.84 4.90 -5.43
N TRP A 147 -9.08 4.27 -4.52
CA TRP A 147 -8.95 2.81 -4.42
C TRP A 147 -8.67 2.39 -2.97
N LEU A 148 -9.26 1.27 -2.54
CA LEU A 148 -8.96 0.59 -1.29
C LEU A 148 -8.83 -0.90 -1.60
N GLY A 149 -7.80 -1.55 -1.06
CA GLY A 149 -7.58 -2.97 -1.28
C GLY A 149 -6.52 -3.56 -0.37
N PHE A 150 -6.26 -4.84 -0.57
CA PHE A 150 -5.10 -5.52 0.00
C PHE A 150 -4.12 -5.82 -1.13
N ALA A 151 -2.81 -5.74 -0.86
CA ALA A 151 -1.78 -6.26 -1.75
C ALA A 151 -1.91 -7.79 -1.89
N GLU A 152 -1.20 -8.39 -2.84
CA GLU A 152 -1.20 -9.85 -3.06
C GLU A 152 -0.73 -10.64 -1.81
N GLY A 153 0.32 -10.16 -1.13
CA GLY A 153 0.72 -10.69 0.19
C GLY A 153 -0.24 -10.33 1.33
N GLY A 154 -1.18 -9.41 1.11
CA GLY A 154 -2.24 -9.10 2.05
C GLY A 154 -2.03 -7.90 2.96
N ALA A 155 -0.99 -7.08 2.74
CA ALA A 155 -0.86 -5.80 3.41
C ALA A 155 -1.97 -4.82 2.95
N LEU A 156 -2.57 -4.05 3.87
CA LEU A 156 -3.63 -3.09 3.54
C LEU A 156 -3.07 -1.89 2.76
N ALA A 157 -3.73 -1.49 1.67
CA ALA A 157 -3.29 -0.43 0.78
C ALA A 157 -4.44 0.45 0.27
N SER A 158 -4.10 1.69 -0.13
CA SER A 158 -5.05 2.69 -0.61
C SER A 158 -4.45 3.59 -1.69
N GLY A 159 -5.28 4.02 -2.64
CA GLY A 159 -4.94 5.01 -3.67
C GLY A 159 -5.81 6.26 -3.55
N ASP A 160 -5.27 7.42 -3.89
CA ASP A 160 -6.02 8.68 -3.97
C ASP A 160 -6.17 9.24 -5.39
N SER A 161 -6.99 10.27 -5.56
CA SER A 161 -7.27 10.91 -6.86
C SER A 161 -6.05 11.55 -7.51
N GLU A 162 -5.03 11.91 -6.71
CA GLU A 162 -3.72 12.40 -7.20
C GLU A 162 -2.76 11.28 -7.61
N GLY A 163 -3.18 10.01 -7.47
CA GLY A 163 -2.41 8.85 -7.90
C GLY A 163 -1.24 8.53 -6.97
N THR A 164 -1.35 8.88 -5.68
CA THR A 164 -0.47 8.34 -4.65
C THR A 164 -1.06 7.05 -4.11
N VAL A 165 -0.29 5.96 -4.16
CA VAL A 165 -0.65 4.68 -3.53
C VAL A 165 0.18 4.51 -2.26
N ARG A 166 -0.50 4.17 -1.17
CA ARG A 166 0.06 3.98 0.17
C ARG A 166 -0.20 2.56 0.65
N CYS A 167 0.72 2.02 1.45
CA CYS A 167 0.55 0.76 2.16
C CYS A 167 0.75 0.97 3.66
N GLN A 168 -0.05 0.28 4.48
CA GLN A 168 0.06 0.31 5.93
C GLN A 168 1.29 -0.50 6.40
N LEU A 169 1.98 -0.03 7.44
CA LEU A 169 3.23 -0.63 7.92
C LEU A 169 3.00 -1.55 9.13
N ALA A 170 3.54 -2.78 9.07
CA ALA A 170 3.62 -3.71 10.20
C ALA A 170 4.28 -3.04 11.42
N GLY A 171 3.66 -3.19 12.60
CA GLY A 171 4.14 -2.60 13.86
C GLY A 171 4.14 -1.06 13.90
N GLY A 172 3.66 -0.39 12.84
CA GLY A 172 3.71 1.08 12.72
C GLY A 172 2.61 1.83 13.49
N ASN A 173 1.85 1.17 14.37
CA ASN A 173 0.70 1.73 15.09
C ASN A 173 -0.29 2.51 14.18
N GLY A 174 -0.56 1.96 13.00
CA GLY A 174 -1.42 2.60 11.99
C GLY A 174 -0.70 3.56 11.03
N ALA A 175 0.63 3.65 11.05
CA ALA A 175 1.40 4.41 10.06
C ALA A 175 1.34 3.81 8.64
N TRP A 176 1.53 4.67 7.65
CA TRP A 176 1.48 4.34 6.22
C TRP A 176 2.72 4.85 5.51
N SER A 177 3.16 4.12 4.47
CA SER A 177 4.23 4.55 3.56
C SER A 177 3.67 4.79 2.15
N PRO A 178 3.98 5.91 1.48
CA PRO A 178 3.71 6.08 0.06
C PRO A 178 4.67 5.23 -0.77
N ILE A 179 4.15 4.21 -1.44
CA ILE A 179 4.93 3.22 -2.20
C ILE A 179 5.00 3.52 -3.70
N PHE A 180 4.05 4.32 -4.21
CA PHE A 180 4.00 4.78 -5.59
C PHE A 180 3.40 6.19 -5.61
N ALA A 181 3.97 7.09 -6.41
CA ALA A 181 3.39 8.39 -6.70
C ALA A 181 3.36 8.61 -8.22
N ALA A 182 2.18 8.84 -8.80
CA ALA A 182 1.98 9.02 -10.23
C ALA A 182 2.94 10.06 -10.85
N ALA A 183 3.21 11.15 -10.13
CA ALA A 183 4.13 12.20 -10.55
C ALA A 183 5.60 11.75 -10.77
N GLN A 184 6.02 10.60 -10.24
CA GLN A 184 7.36 10.03 -10.47
C GLN A 184 7.39 8.95 -11.56
N ALA A 185 6.25 8.33 -11.89
CA ALA A 185 6.13 7.31 -12.95
C ALA A 185 5.73 7.88 -14.32
N ARG A 186 5.11 9.07 -14.32
CA ARG A 186 4.52 9.76 -15.47
C ARG A 186 5.52 10.07 -16.59
N GLN A 187 5.19 9.66 -17.81
CA GLN A 187 5.95 9.99 -19.03
C GLN A 187 5.37 11.22 -19.74
N ALA A 188 4.05 11.32 -19.85
CA ALA A 188 3.32 12.46 -20.40
C ALA A 188 2.39 13.12 -19.35
N GLY A 189 2.34 14.47 -19.36
CA GLY A 189 1.69 15.28 -18.31
C GLY A 189 0.23 14.92 -17.94
N SER A 190 -0.52 14.30 -18.86
CA SER A 190 -1.94 13.94 -18.71
C SER A 190 -2.19 12.46 -18.37
N GLU A 191 -1.15 11.67 -18.09
CA GLU A 191 -1.30 10.27 -17.64
C GLU A 191 -1.87 10.19 -16.21
N ARG A 192 -2.97 9.45 -16.04
CA ARG A 192 -3.49 8.98 -14.74
C ARG A 192 -3.39 7.45 -14.68
N TYR A 193 -3.33 6.88 -13.50
CA TYR A 193 -3.21 5.42 -13.31
C TYR A 193 -4.42 4.89 -12.54
N TRP A 194 -5.25 4.11 -13.20
CA TRP A 194 -6.40 3.45 -12.57
C TRP A 194 -5.92 2.17 -11.89
N VAL A 195 -5.84 2.17 -10.56
CA VAL A 195 -5.35 1.02 -9.79
C VAL A 195 -6.32 -0.16 -9.91
N VAL A 196 -5.79 -1.34 -10.19
CA VAL A 196 -6.54 -2.60 -10.26
C VAL A 196 -6.06 -3.59 -9.20
N GLY A 197 -4.75 -3.62 -8.92
CA GLY A 197 -4.16 -4.44 -7.86
C GLY A 197 -2.72 -4.02 -7.54
N LEU A 198 -2.13 -4.67 -6.55
CA LEU A 198 -0.82 -4.33 -6.01
C LEU A 198 -0.10 -5.62 -5.59
N SER A 199 1.10 -5.87 -6.13
CA SER A 199 2.01 -6.88 -5.58
C SER A 199 2.99 -6.22 -4.60
N ASP A 200 3.99 -6.96 -4.13
CA ASP A 200 5.08 -6.42 -3.32
C ASP A 200 6.15 -5.66 -4.13
N ALA A 201 6.09 -5.75 -5.47
CA ALA A 201 7.08 -5.23 -6.38
C ALA A 201 6.51 -4.28 -7.45
N GLU A 202 5.25 -4.46 -7.83
CA GLU A 202 4.61 -3.79 -8.96
C GLU A 202 3.19 -3.29 -8.62
N LEU A 203 2.82 -2.14 -9.18
CA LEU A 203 1.46 -1.64 -9.23
C LEU A 203 0.78 -2.10 -10.53
N CYS A 204 -0.29 -2.89 -10.40
CA CYS A 204 -1.11 -3.33 -11.54
C CYS A 204 -2.22 -2.29 -11.80
N CYS A 205 -2.13 -1.58 -12.92
CA CYS A 205 -3.05 -0.49 -13.25
C CYS A 205 -3.47 -0.49 -14.73
N VAL A 206 -4.43 0.37 -15.08
CA VAL A 206 -4.65 0.81 -16.46
C VAL A 206 -4.10 2.23 -16.59
N VAL A 207 -3.23 2.46 -17.58
CA VAL A 207 -2.76 3.82 -17.92
C VAL A 207 -3.85 4.56 -18.70
N LEU A 208 -4.29 5.70 -18.16
CA LEU A 208 -5.33 6.56 -18.74
C LEU A 208 -4.69 7.86 -19.25
N ASN A 209 -5.06 8.30 -20.45
CA ASN A 209 -4.52 9.53 -21.05
C ASN A 209 -5.64 10.58 -21.21
N GLY A 210 -5.70 11.54 -20.29
CA GLY A 210 -6.71 12.62 -20.33
C GLY A 210 -8.15 12.16 -20.13
N VAL A 211 -8.36 11.01 -19.48
CA VAL A 211 -9.68 10.48 -19.06
C VAL A 211 -9.57 9.96 -17.63
N ASP A 212 -10.66 10.06 -16.85
CA ASP A 212 -10.64 9.73 -15.42
C ASP A 212 -10.94 8.26 -15.11
N ALA A 213 -11.54 7.52 -16.06
CA ALA A 213 -11.86 6.10 -15.93
C ALA A 213 -11.62 5.32 -17.24
N PRO A 214 -11.28 4.02 -17.19
CA PRO A 214 -11.10 3.18 -18.37
C PRO A 214 -12.42 2.84 -19.06
N THR A 215 -12.45 2.83 -20.39
CA THR A 215 -13.59 2.27 -21.15
C THR A 215 -13.57 0.74 -21.09
N VAL A 216 -14.74 0.10 -20.88
CA VAL A 216 -14.84 -1.37 -20.80
C VAL A 216 -14.72 -2.08 -22.17
N HIS A 217 -14.82 -1.33 -23.27
CA HIS A 217 -14.67 -1.85 -24.62
C HIS A 217 -13.83 -0.90 -25.50
N PRO A 218 -12.80 -1.38 -26.22
CA PRO A 218 -12.20 -2.72 -26.09
C PRO A 218 -11.67 -2.97 -24.67
N ARG A 219 -11.40 -4.23 -24.30
CA ARG A 219 -10.90 -4.57 -22.95
C ARG A 219 -9.61 -3.78 -22.66
N PRO A 220 -9.53 -3.03 -21.55
CA PRO A 220 -8.31 -2.33 -21.15
C PRO A 220 -7.09 -3.25 -21.06
N VAL A 221 -5.94 -2.71 -21.45
CA VAL A 221 -4.64 -3.34 -21.21
C VAL A 221 -4.22 -3.03 -19.78
N LEU A 222 -3.88 -4.06 -19.01
CA LEU A 222 -3.24 -3.92 -17.71
C LEU A 222 -1.74 -3.68 -17.90
N SER A 223 -1.18 -2.77 -17.11
CA SER A 223 0.24 -2.47 -17.06
C SER A 223 0.76 -2.65 -15.63
N SER A 224 1.84 -3.41 -15.50
CA SER A 224 2.69 -3.39 -14.31
C SER A 224 3.58 -2.15 -14.36
N LEU A 225 3.71 -1.45 -13.22
CA LEU A 225 4.67 -0.37 -13.01
C LEU A 225 5.47 -0.66 -11.75
N ASP A 226 6.79 -0.44 -11.77
CA ASP A 226 7.64 -0.53 -10.57
C ASP A 226 7.13 0.40 -9.45
N LEU A 227 7.28 -0.03 -8.19
CA LEU A 227 7.01 0.84 -7.03
C LEU A 227 7.94 2.06 -7.06
N ALA A 228 7.35 3.25 -7.25
CA ALA A 228 8.03 4.53 -7.38
C ALA A 228 7.67 5.48 -6.21
N PRO A 229 8.24 5.30 -5.01
CA PRO A 229 7.96 6.15 -3.86
C PRO A 229 8.45 7.60 -4.11
N PRO A 230 7.81 8.61 -3.50
CA PRO A 230 8.15 10.02 -3.74
C PRO A 230 9.52 10.39 -3.13
N VAL A 231 10.57 10.35 -3.95
CA VAL A 231 11.94 10.73 -3.55
C VAL A 231 12.24 12.19 -3.83
N VAL A 232 12.86 12.86 -2.86
CA VAL A 232 13.44 14.22 -3.00
C VAL A 232 14.86 14.12 -3.57
N PRO A 233 15.19 14.79 -4.69
CA PRO A 233 16.55 14.77 -5.25
C PRO A 233 17.62 15.31 -4.30
N SER A 234 18.72 14.57 -4.12
CA SER A 234 19.88 15.06 -3.37
C SER A 234 20.91 15.83 -4.22
N ASP A 235 21.74 16.62 -3.55
CA ASP A 235 22.89 17.36 -4.09
C ASP A 235 23.89 16.48 -4.86
N MET A 236 23.96 15.19 -4.53
CA MET A 236 24.88 14.24 -5.18
C MET A 236 24.44 13.78 -6.58
N GLY A 237 23.24 14.17 -7.03
CA GLY A 237 22.65 13.68 -8.30
C GLY A 237 22.43 12.16 -8.29
N ALA A 238 22.14 11.57 -7.13
CA ALA A 238 22.04 10.12 -6.93
C ALA A 238 20.58 9.60 -6.91
N VAL A 239 19.63 10.38 -7.45
CA VAL A 239 18.18 10.20 -7.28
C VAL A 239 17.69 8.80 -7.66
N GLU A 240 18.25 8.17 -8.69
CA GLU A 240 17.88 6.81 -9.09
C GLU A 240 18.35 5.75 -8.08
N LEU A 241 19.53 5.91 -7.49
CA LEU A 241 20.03 5.02 -6.44
C LEU A 241 19.22 5.19 -5.14
N GLU A 242 18.79 6.42 -4.86
CA GLU A 242 17.92 6.79 -3.74
C GLU A 242 16.50 6.22 -3.92
N ARG A 243 15.93 6.34 -5.13
CA ARG A 243 14.65 5.71 -5.52
C ARG A 243 14.72 4.20 -5.38
N ASN A 244 15.71 3.55 -5.99
CA ASN A 244 15.82 2.10 -5.94
C ASN A 244 16.00 1.56 -4.51
N LEU A 245 16.69 2.30 -3.63
CA LEU A 245 16.78 1.98 -2.20
C LEU A 245 15.42 2.12 -1.50
N LEU A 246 14.69 3.21 -1.74
CA LEU A 246 13.38 3.44 -1.13
C LEU A 246 12.30 2.49 -1.66
N SER A 247 12.35 2.09 -2.94
CA SER A 247 11.51 1.03 -3.51
C SER A 247 11.77 -0.33 -2.85
N ALA A 248 13.05 -0.69 -2.63
CA ALA A 248 13.40 -1.91 -1.90
C ALA A 248 12.95 -1.84 -0.42
N SER A 249 13.10 -0.69 0.24
CA SER A 249 12.58 -0.46 1.59
C SER A 249 11.05 -0.55 1.67
N ALA A 250 10.34 -0.05 0.65
CA ALA A 250 8.90 -0.19 0.53
C ALA A 250 8.50 -1.67 0.40
N ARG A 251 9.18 -2.44 -0.48
CA ARG A 251 8.99 -3.89 -0.65
C ARG A 251 9.20 -4.67 0.66
N VAL A 252 10.26 -4.39 1.41
CA VAL A 252 10.49 -4.97 2.75
C VAL A 252 9.33 -4.61 3.71
N GLY A 253 8.86 -3.36 3.70
CA GLY A 253 7.71 -2.92 4.49
C GLY A 253 6.41 -3.65 4.15
N VAL A 254 6.10 -3.79 2.85
CA VAL A 254 4.94 -4.53 2.34
C VAL A 254 5.02 -6.01 2.73
N ARG A 255 6.17 -6.67 2.55
CA ARG A 255 6.35 -8.09 2.94
C ARG A 255 6.21 -8.31 4.45
N ARG A 256 6.73 -7.39 5.28
CA ARG A 256 6.54 -7.46 6.75
C ARG A 256 5.09 -7.22 7.16
N ALA A 257 4.38 -6.30 6.50
CA ALA A 257 2.95 -6.06 6.73
C ALA A 257 2.08 -7.26 6.31
N ALA A 258 2.40 -7.86 5.17
CA ALA A 258 1.81 -9.11 4.68
C ALA A 258 2.01 -10.28 5.68
N ALA A 259 3.24 -10.48 6.16
CA ALA A 259 3.56 -11.58 7.09
C ALA A 259 2.90 -11.41 8.47
N ALA A 260 2.89 -10.20 9.04
CA ALA A 260 2.16 -9.92 10.28
C ALA A 260 0.66 -10.23 10.11
N ALA A 261 0.05 -9.68 9.07
CA ALA A 261 -1.35 -9.94 8.73
C ALA A 261 -1.62 -11.38 8.24
N ALA A 262 -0.62 -12.26 8.15
CA ALA A 262 -0.80 -13.69 7.92
C ALA A 262 -0.66 -14.50 9.22
N ALA A 263 0.17 -14.04 10.16
CA ALA A 263 0.30 -14.63 11.50
C ALA A 263 -0.90 -14.33 12.41
N ASP A 264 -1.58 -13.20 12.21
CA ASP A 264 -2.77 -12.78 12.97
C ASP A 264 -4.08 -13.52 12.54
N GLY A 265 -4.04 -14.40 11.52
CA GLY A 265 -5.23 -15.10 10.99
C GLY A 265 -5.20 -16.60 11.24
N ASP A 266 -6.19 -17.13 11.98
CA ASP A 266 -6.16 -18.53 12.44
C ASP A 266 -6.16 -19.59 11.32
N GLU A 267 -5.74 -20.79 11.71
CA GLU A 267 -5.39 -21.96 10.90
C GLU A 267 -6.46 -22.48 9.93
N GLU A 268 -7.75 -22.13 10.06
CA GLU A 268 -8.82 -22.78 9.27
C GLU A 268 -8.79 -22.42 7.76
N ALA A 269 -8.04 -21.38 7.38
CA ALA A 269 -7.74 -21.08 5.96
C ALA A 269 -6.41 -21.69 5.47
N LEU A 270 -5.61 -22.27 6.36
CA LEU A 270 -4.32 -22.87 6.09
C LEU A 270 -4.50 -24.39 5.96
N GLY A 271 -3.94 -24.97 4.89
CA GLY A 271 -3.81 -26.42 4.78
C GLY A 271 -2.72 -26.96 5.73
N GLU A 272 -2.34 -28.21 5.52
CA GLU A 272 -1.28 -28.91 6.27
C GLU A 272 0.11 -28.24 6.14
N ASP A 273 0.24 -27.19 5.33
CA ASP A 273 1.45 -26.41 5.03
C ASP A 273 1.59 -25.10 5.85
N SER A 274 0.81 -24.87 6.91
CA SER A 274 0.82 -23.62 7.72
C SER A 274 2.24 -23.13 8.10
N GLU A 275 3.04 -23.99 8.74
CA GLU A 275 4.42 -23.71 9.15
C GLU A 275 5.33 -23.43 7.93
N GLY A 276 5.08 -24.10 6.80
CA GLY A 276 5.78 -23.88 5.53
C GLY A 276 5.47 -22.52 4.90
N ASN A 277 4.24 -22.01 5.03
CA ASN A 277 3.86 -20.69 4.55
C ASN A 277 4.53 -19.58 5.38
N LEU A 278 4.61 -19.73 6.70
CA LEU A 278 5.32 -18.81 7.59
C LEU A 278 6.83 -18.81 7.29
N ALA A 279 7.47 -19.97 7.23
CA ALA A 279 8.89 -20.10 6.90
C ALA A 279 9.23 -19.55 5.50
N ARG A 280 8.31 -19.68 4.54
CA ARG A 280 8.43 -19.05 3.22
C ARG A 280 8.34 -17.52 3.30
N ALA A 281 7.37 -16.98 4.04
CA ALA A 281 7.24 -15.53 4.21
C ALA A 281 8.47 -14.92 4.89
N GLU A 282 9.06 -15.59 5.89
CA GLU A 282 10.33 -15.21 6.50
C GLU A 282 11.48 -15.19 5.49
N GLN A 283 11.64 -16.25 4.68
CA GLN A 283 12.66 -16.32 3.64
C GLN A 283 12.47 -15.22 2.57
N ASP A 284 11.23 -14.98 2.13
CA ASP A 284 10.89 -13.92 1.17
C ASP A 284 11.18 -12.51 1.75
N ILE A 285 11.01 -12.29 3.07
CA ILE A 285 11.47 -11.07 3.74
C ILE A 285 13.00 -10.98 3.74
N MET A 286 13.71 -12.06 4.09
CA MET A 286 15.18 -12.05 4.10
C MET A 286 15.78 -11.82 2.70
N ASP A 287 15.13 -12.29 1.63
CA ASP A 287 15.57 -12.00 0.26
C ASP A 287 15.29 -10.55 -0.17
N ALA A 288 14.20 -9.93 0.30
CA ALA A 288 13.99 -8.48 0.12
C ALA A 288 15.04 -7.65 0.89
N GLU A 289 15.45 -8.09 2.08
CA GLU A 289 16.53 -7.45 2.85
C GLU A 289 17.89 -7.59 2.16
N ARG A 290 18.18 -8.74 1.54
CA ARG A 290 19.40 -8.96 0.73
C ARG A 290 19.40 -8.12 -0.54
N GLU A 291 18.24 -7.91 -1.17
CA GLU A 291 18.07 -6.97 -2.28
C GLU A 291 18.32 -5.52 -1.82
N MET A 292 17.68 -5.10 -0.72
CA MET A 292 17.85 -3.76 -0.15
C MET A 292 19.32 -3.48 0.23
N ASP A 293 20.01 -4.44 0.87
CA ASP A 293 21.45 -4.36 1.15
C ASP A 293 22.28 -4.12 -0.13
N SER A 294 21.88 -4.71 -1.26
CA SER A 294 22.52 -4.49 -2.56
C SER A 294 22.34 -3.04 -3.07
N HIS A 295 21.20 -2.42 -2.81
CA HIS A 295 20.95 -1.01 -3.15
C HIS A 295 21.66 -0.04 -2.20
N VAL A 296 21.66 -0.34 -0.89
CA VAL A 296 22.45 0.39 0.11
C VAL A 296 23.93 0.42 -0.28
N LEU A 297 24.52 -0.72 -0.62
CA LEU A 297 25.95 -0.80 -1.00
C LEU A 297 26.28 0.02 -2.26
N ARG A 298 25.38 0.08 -3.26
CA ARG A 298 25.56 0.90 -4.47
C ARG A 298 25.50 2.40 -4.13
N LEU A 299 24.55 2.83 -3.30
CA LEU A 299 24.45 4.23 -2.87
C LEU A 299 25.60 4.64 -1.94
N LEU A 300 26.07 3.73 -1.07
CA LEU A 300 27.24 3.90 -0.21
C LEU A 300 28.51 4.07 -1.05
N GLN A 301 28.69 3.27 -2.11
CA GLN A 301 29.78 3.44 -3.08
C GLN A 301 29.76 4.85 -3.71
N LYS A 302 28.58 5.34 -4.11
CA LYS A 302 28.43 6.70 -4.64
C LYS A 302 28.74 7.77 -3.59
N CYS A 303 28.28 7.63 -2.35
CA CYS A 303 28.63 8.54 -1.24
C CYS A 303 30.14 8.62 -1.01
N ALA A 304 30.83 7.47 -1.00
CA ALA A 304 32.28 7.41 -0.82
C ALA A 304 33.09 7.91 -2.04
N GLN A 305 32.52 7.90 -3.25
CA GLN A 305 33.11 8.56 -4.44
C GLN A 305 33.04 10.08 -4.35
N VAL A 306 31.94 10.62 -3.81
CA VAL A 306 31.68 12.07 -3.65
C VAL A 306 32.18 12.59 -2.27
N ASP A 307 32.94 11.76 -1.54
CA ASP A 307 33.50 12.04 -0.21
C ASP A 307 32.48 12.44 0.89
N ARG A 308 31.19 12.11 0.70
CA ARG A 308 30.13 12.26 1.72
C ARG A 308 30.22 11.11 2.73
N LEU A 309 31.35 11.00 3.43
CA LEU A 309 31.69 9.85 4.29
C LEU A 309 30.71 9.62 5.44
N GLN A 310 30.16 10.68 6.04
CA GLN A 310 29.17 10.57 7.11
C GLN A 310 27.87 9.90 6.61
N ARG A 311 27.38 10.32 5.43
CA ARG A 311 26.24 9.70 4.73
C ARG A 311 26.51 8.24 4.34
N ALA A 312 27.75 7.91 4.00
CA ALA A 312 28.16 6.53 3.73
C ALA A 312 28.14 5.64 4.99
N LEU A 313 28.42 6.20 6.18
CA LEU A 313 28.34 5.50 7.45
C LEU A 313 26.87 5.26 7.88
N GLU A 314 26.01 6.25 7.71
CA GLU A 314 24.55 6.13 7.92
C GLU A 314 23.95 5.05 7.03
N LEU A 315 24.39 4.96 5.76
CA LEU A 315 24.01 3.86 4.87
C LEU A 315 24.47 2.50 5.40
N ALA A 316 25.69 2.36 5.92
CA ALA A 316 26.14 1.10 6.53
C ALA A 316 25.35 0.70 7.79
N ALA A 317 24.81 1.66 8.55
CA ALA A 317 23.92 1.38 9.68
C ALA A 317 22.59 0.73 9.26
N MET A 318 22.07 1.09 8.06
CA MET A 318 20.82 0.55 7.50
C MET A 318 20.96 -0.84 6.87
N LEU A 319 22.17 -1.42 6.81
CA LEU A 319 22.36 -2.78 6.31
C LEU A 319 21.70 -3.80 7.26
N ASN A 320 21.07 -4.82 6.69
CA ASN A 320 20.34 -5.87 7.41
C ASN A 320 21.27 -7.04 7.71
N SER A 321 22.02 -7.49 6.71
CA SER A 321 22.95 -8.59 6.81
C SER A 321 24.35 -8.15 7.23
N GLU A 322 24.90 -8.88 8.21
CA GLU A 322 26.29 -8.76 8.65
C GLU A 322 27.30 -9.01 7.50
N ARG A 323 26.92 -9.86 6.54
CA ARG A 323 27.67 -10.11 5.30
C ARG A 323 27.75 -8.86 4.42
N ALA A 324 26.68 -8.08 4.28
CA ALA A 324 26.74 -6.81 3.55
C ALA A 324 27.56 -5.76 4.31
N LEU A 325 27.50 -5.73 5.64
CA LEU A 325 28.31 -4.82 6.47
C LEU A 325 29.81 -5.11 6.36
N MET A 326 30.23 -6.38 6.41
CA MET A 326 31.60 -6.79 6.05
C MET A 326 31.97 -6.40 4.60
N GLY A 327 30.99 -6.44 3.69
CA GLY A 327 31.12 -5.91 2.33
C GLY A 327 31.38 -4.38 2.30
N ALA A 328 30.70 -3.60 3.14
CA ALA A 328 30.89 -2.15 3.26
C ALA A 328 32.28 -1.78 3.81
N VAL A 329 32.75 -2.47 4.86
CA VAL A 329 34.12 -2.36 5.37
C VAL A 329 35.14 -2.66 4.27
N THR A 330 34.94 -3.75 3.52
CA THR A 330 35.80 -4.14 2.39
C THR A 330 35.79 -3.10 1.26
N LEU A 331 34.63 -2.47 0.99
CA LEU A 331 34.46 -1.43 -0.01
C LEU A 331 35.16 -0.13 0.40
N ALA A 332 35.01 0.32 1.64
CA ALA A 332 35.70 1.50 2.18
C ALA A 332 37.23 1.37 2.10
N ASN A 333 37.76 0.18 2.40
CA ASN A 333 39.19 -0.14 2.22
C ASN A 333 39.63 -0.08 0.75
N LYS A 334 38.89 -0.71 -0.17
CA LYS A 334 39.17 -0.65 -1.62
C LYS A 334 39.17 0.79 -2.15
N MET A 335 38.31 1.64 -1.60
CA MET A 335 38.19 3.06 -1.94
C MET A 335 39.17 3.97 -1.19
N ARG A 336 40.09 3.41 -0.39
CA ARG A 336 41.12 4.13 0.38
C ARG A 336 40.54 5.17 1.36
N LYS A 337 39.42 4.85 2.01
CA LYS A 337 38.78 5.67 3.05
C LYS A 337 38.94 5.00 4.44
N PRO A 338 40.14 5.01 5.06
CA PRO A 338 40.42 4.25 6.27
C PRO A 338 39.53 4.64 7.46
N ALA A 339 39.34 5.94 7.71
CA ALA A 339 38.47 6.42 8.80
C ALA A 339 36.99 6.05 8.62
N LEU A 340 36.54 5.76 7.38
CA LEU A 340 35.22 5.22 7.12
C LEU A 340 35.18 3.71 7.42
N SER A 341 36.21 2.96 7.00
CA SER A 341 36.34 1.53 7.30
C SER A 341 36.42 1.25 8.81
N GLU A 342 37.15 2.08 9.56
CA GLU A 342 37.31 1.98 11.01
C GLU A 342 35.95 2.13 11.72
N ARG A 343 35.20 3.17 11.39
CA ARG A 343 33.83 3.39 11.93
C ARG A 343 32.85 2.29 11.53
N MET A 344 32.96 1.74 10.32
CA MET A 344 32.15 0.58 9.90
C MET A 344 32.56 -0.71 10.62
N GLY A 345 33.84 -0.86 11.00
CA GLY A 345 34.33 -1.96 11.85
C GLY A 345 33.72 -1.91 13.25
N LEU A 346 33.75 -0.74 13.90
CA LEU A 346 33.09 -0.55 15.21
C LEU A 346 31.58 -0.84 15.17
N LEU A 347 30.92 -0.52 14.05
CA LEU A 347 29.49 -0.83 13.83
C LEU A 347 29.25 -2.35 13.68
N LEU A 348 30.16 -3.06 13.00
CA LEU A 348 30.13 -4.52 12.88
C LEU A 348 30.33 -5.21 14.23
N GLU A 349 31.35 -4.80 14.99
CA GLU A 349 31.64 -5.31 16.34
C GLU A 349 30.44 -5.11 17.29
N ALA A 350 29.84 -3.92 17.29
CA ALA A 350 28.65 -3.63 18.09
C ALA A 350 27.45 -4.52 17.72
N ARG A 351 27.24 -4.79 16.42
CA ARG A 351 26.15 -5.64 15.92
C ARG A 351 26.37 -7.12 16.24
N GLN A 352 27.62 -7.59 16.21
CA GLN A 352 28.00 -8.93 16.64
C GLN A 352 27.77 -9.10 18.15
N ALA A 353 28.28 -8.18 18.96
CA ALA A 353 28.09 -8.20 20.41
C ALA A 353 26.61 -8.09 20.85
N GLN A 354 25.76 -7.42 20.05
CA GLN A 354 24.31 -7.45 20.27
C GLN A 354 23.71 -8.85 20.00
N ARG A 355 24.04 -9.48 18.87
CA ARG A 355 23.58 -10.84 18.53
C ARG A 355 24.02 -11.88 19.54
N GLU A 356 25.26 -11.80 20.04
CA GLU A 356 25.74 -12.69 21.10
C GLU A 356 24.92 -12.56 22.37
N ARG A 357 24.54 -11.34 22.78
CA ARG A 357 23.66 -11.10 23.94
C ARG A 357 22.25 -11.62 23.70
N GLU A 358 21.70 -11.43 22.50
CA GLU A 358 20.37 -11.94 22.12
C GLU A 358 20.34 -13.48 22.14
N GLN A 359 21.38 -14.15 21.62
CA GLN A 359 21.54 -15.60 21.68
C GLN A 359 21.72 -16.10 23.12
N GLN A 360 22.55 -15.44 23.93
CA GLN A 360 22.73 -15.78 25.35
C GLN A 360 21.42 -15.61 26.14
N ALA A 361 20.64 -14.55 25.86
CA ALA A 361 19.34 -14.33 26.48
C ALA A 361 18.30 -15.39 26.06
N ALA A 362 18.27 -15.78 24.78
CA ALA A 362 17.40 -16.85 24.29
C ALA A 362 17.73 -18.20 24.93
N LEU A 363 19.03 -18.56 24.99
CA LEU A 363 19.51 -19.77 25.66
C LEU A 363 19.18 -19.76 27.16
N ALA A 364 19.32 -18.60 27.83
CA ALA A 364 18.95 -18.46 29.24
C ALA A 364 17.43 -18.59 29.47
N ALA A 365 16.59 -18.04 28.59
CA ALA A 365 15.14 -18.14 28.67
C ALA A 365 14.63 -19.58 28.48
N VAL A 366 15.28 -20.36 27.60
CA VAL A 366 15.03 -21.81 27.46
C VAL A 366 15.53 -22.60 28.68
N ALA A 367 16.62 -22.14 29.32
CA ALA A 367 17.20 -22.81 30.49
C ALA A 367 16.48 -22.51 31.82
N THR A 368 15.65 -21.46 31.93
CA THR A 368 14.88 -21.16 33.13
C THR A 368 13.64 -22.07 33.28
N PRO A 369 13.58 -22.99 34.26
CA PRO A 369 12.38 -23.78 34.49
C PRO A 369 11.24 -22.89 35.01
N ARG A 370 10.03 -23.07 34.45
CA ARG A 370 8.80 -22.45 34.99
C ARG A 370 8.48 -23.03 36.37
N HIS A 371 8.95 -22.40 37.44
CA HIS A 371 8.45 -22.69 38.78
C HIS A 371 6.96 -22.35 38.85
N ALA A 372 6.13 -23.35 39.11
CA ALA A 372 4.70 -23.15 39.35
C ALA A 372 4.49 -22.28 40.60
N PRO A 373 3.51 -21.35 40.61
CA PRO A 373 3.25 -20.50 41.77
C PRO A 373 2.68 -21.35 42.92
N THR A 374 3.49 -21.54 43.96
CA THR A 374 3.03 -22.15 45.22
C THR A 374 1.91 -21.29 45.81
N GLN A 375 0.75 -21.89 46.09
CA GLN A 375 -0.39 -21.17 46.64
C GLN A 375 -0.07 -20.60 48.02
N ALA A 376 0.00 -19.26 48.11
CA ALA A 376 0.12 -18.57 49.39
C ALA A 376 -1.23 -18.63 50.13
N THR A 377 -1.27 -19.35 51.25
CA THR A 377 -2.46 -19.43 52.10
C THR A 377 -2.80 -18.06 52.71
N GLN A 378 -4.04 -17.60 52.53
CA GLN A 378 -4.51 -16.33 53.06
C GLN A 378 -4.64 -16.38 54.59
N GLY A 379 -3.68 -15.77 55.29
CA GLY A 379 -3.79 -15.49 56.72
C GLY A 379 -4.67 -14.27 56.96
N VAL A 380 -5.90 -14.47 57.42
CA VAL A 380 -6.82 -13.37 57.77
C VAL A 380 -6.38 -12.75 59.11
N ALA A 381 -6.03 -11.47 59.10
CA ALA A 381 -5.90 -10.64 60.29
C ALA A 381 -7.17 -9.80 60.51
N PRO A 382 -7.62 -9.56 61.75
CA PRO A 382 -8.90 -8.93 62.02
C PRO A 382 -8.90 -7.42 61.75
N SER A 383 -10.07 -6.90 61.36
CA SER A 383 -10.30 -5.47 61.17
C SER A 383 -10.18 -4.68 62.48
N ALA A 384 -9.55 -3.51 62.40
CA ALA A 384 -9.60 -2.47 63.42
C ALA A 384 -10.13 -1.18 62.78
N TYR A 385 -11.30 -0.73 63.22
CA TYR A 385 -11.81 0.60 62.87
C TYR A 385 -10.97 1.67 63.56
N LEU A 386 -10.43 2.60 62.77
CA LEU A 386 -10.39 4.02 63.15
C LEU A 386 -10.80 4.86 61.95
N ASP A 387 -11.59 5.88 62.25
CA ASP A 387 -12.14 6.88 61.34
C ASP A 387 -11.43 8.20 61.63
N ASP A 388 -10.89 8.85 60.60
CA ASP A 388 -10.63 10.30 60.64
C ASP A 388 -10.57 10.88 59.22
N SER A 389 -10.95 12.14 59.11
CA SER A 389 -11.11 12.89 57.87
C SER A 389 -9.95 13.85 57.61
N ALA A 390 -9.39 13.83 56.39
CA ALA A 390 -8.71 15.00 55.81
C ALA A 390 -8.58 14.87 54.28
N ASP A 391 -8.82 16.00 53.61
CA ASP A 391 -8.14 16.52 52.41
C ASP A 391 -7.71 15.57 51.28
N ARG A 392 -8.38 15.74 50.13
CA ARG A 392 -7.85 15.38 48.80
C ARG A 392 -7.79 16.62 47.91
N GLU A 393 -6.64 17.28 47.87
CA GLU A 393 -6.27 18.06 46.68
C GLU A 393 -5.95 17.10 45.53
N GLU A 394 -6.28 17.53 44.31
CA GLU A 394 -6.17 16.71 43.11
C GLU A 394 -4.90 17.09 42.32
N ALA A 395 -3.99 16.12 42.14
CA ALA A 395 -2.75 16.30 41.38
C ALA A 395 -2.68 15.30 40.20
N PRO A 396 -2.30 15.75 38.98
CA PRO A 396 -2.48 14.96 37.77
C PRO A 396 -1.47 13.82 37.63
N ARG A 397 -1.95 12.66 37.15
CA ARG A 397 -1.11 11.49 36.83
C ARG A 397 -0.41 11.67 35.48
N VAL A 398 0.89 11.98 35.51
CA VAL A 398 1.75 11.89 34.32
C VAL A 398 1.95 10.42 33.93
N THR A 399 1.53 10.05 32.72
CA THR A 399 1.77 8.71 32.15
C THR A 399 3.14 8.66 31.47
N THR A 400 4.04 7.80 31.96
CA THR A 400 5.40 7.68 31.41
C THR A 400 5.41 6.87 30.11
N GLY A 401 5.28 7.56 28.97
CA GLY A 401 5.45 6.97 27.65
C GLY A 401 6.87 6.46 27.42
N ARG A 402 7.05 5.15 27.20
CA ARG A 402 8.36 4.50 27.03
C ARG A 402 8.89 4.66 25.59
N GLY A 403 9.32 5.86 25.23
CA GLY A 403 9.96 6.13 23.94
C GLY A 403 11.33 5.44 23.80
N ILE A 404 11.54 4.70 22.70
CA ILE A 404 12.80 4.01 22.40
C ILE A 404 13.64 4.85 21.44
N PHE A 405 14.38 5.83 21.98
CA PHE A 405 15.57 6.40 21.34
C PHE A 405 16.47 7.03 22.41
N GLY A 406 17.78 6.82 22.30
CA GLY A 406 18.77 7.54 23.09
C GLY A 406 20.17 7.43 22.48
N ALA A 407 21.17 8.17 22.95
CA ALA A 407 21.15 9.41 23.74
C ALA A 407 22.60 9.91 23.91
N ALA A 408 22.97 11.03 23.30
CA ALA A 408 24.19 11.79 23.59
C ALA A 408 24.09 13.18 22.91
N GLY A 409 24.50 14.30 23.52
CA GLY A 409 24.97 14.54 24.88
C GLY A 409 24.88 16.05 25.20
N ALA A 410 24.85 16.44 26.48
CA ALA A 410 24.49 17.80 26.90
C ALA A 410 25.67 18.80 26.93
N ILE A 411 25.38 20.07 26.63
CA ILE A 411 26.21 21.26 26.97
C ILE A 411 25.27 22.33 27.56
N ALA A 412 25.80 23.16 28.47
CA ALA A 412 25.01 24.01 29.38
C ALA A 412 24.48 25.34 28.80
N ALA A 413 23.47 25.89 29.46
CA ALA A 413 22.87 27.20 29.18
C ALA A 413 23.39 28.32 30.10
N PRO A 414 23.30 29.60 29.70
CA PRO A 414 23.30 30.76 30.60
C PRO A 414 21.97 31.56 30.59
N LYS A 415 21.88 32.54 31.50
CA LYS A 415 20.64 33.19 31.96
C LYS A 415 20.05 34.28 31.05
N ALA A 416 18.72 34.28 31.00
CA ALA A 416 17.73 35.38 30.97
C ALA A 416 18.16 36.86 31.00
N SER A 417 17.43 37.68 30.23
CA SER A 417 16.88 38.99 30.66
C SER A 417 15.68 39.41 29.79
N ALA A 418 14.82 40.30 30.30
CA ALA A 418 13.71 40.96 29.58
C ALA A 418 13.54 42.40 30.10
N PRO A 419 13.03 43.32 29.26
CA PRO A 419 11.85 44.16 29.60
C PRO A 419 10.77 44.08 28.47
N ALA A 420 9.45 44.18 28.71
CA ALA A 420 8.65 45.34 29.16
C ALA A 420 8.63 46.52 28.14
N ALA A 421 7.55 46.73 27.36
CA ALA A 421 6.32 47.51 27.67
C ALA A 421 6.47 49.01 27.22
N GLU A 422 5.49 49.82 26.78
CA GLU A 422 4.00 49.85 26.75
C GLU A 422 3.45 50.52 25.43
N PRO A 423 2.11 50.67 25.19
CA PRO A 423 1.52 51.11 23.91
C PRO A 423 0.90 52.54 23.88
N SER A 424 0.28 52.91 22.75
CA SER A 424 -0.71 54.00 22.56
C SER A 424 -1.62 53.61 21.37
N GLU A 425 -2.94 53.46 21.54
CA GLU A 425 -3.99 54.50 21.62
C GLU A 425 -4.23 55.26 20.30
N GLY A 426 -5.51 55.43 19.93
CA GLY A 426 -5.94 56.03 18.66
C GLY A 426 -7.27 55.48 18.13
N ASP A 427 -8.37 55.72 18.86
CA ASP A 427 -9.75 55.40 18.45
C ASP A 427 -10.27 56.35 17.35
N GLU A 428 -11.31 55.95 16.62
CA GLU A 428 -12.57 56.71 16.49
C GLU A 428 -13.66 55.88 15.76
N GLU A 429 -14.93 56.15 16.06
CA GLU A 429 -16.13 55.42 15.61
C GLU A 429 -16.85 56.15 14.44
N GLY A 430 -17.82 55.50 13.77
CA GLY A 430 -18.64 56.19 12.74
C GLY A 430 -19.77 55.35 12.10
N GLU A 431 -21.02 55.82 12.27
CA GLU A 431 -22.31 55.27 11.76
C GLU A 431 -23.18 56.45 11.25
N GLU A 432 -24.29 56.31 10.50
CA GLU A 432 -25.04 55.12 10.03
C GLU A 432 -24.65 54.75 8.57
N GLU A 433 -25.48 54.63 7.51
CA GLU A 433 -26.92 54.80 7.22
C GLU A 433 -27.30 53.89 6.00
N MET A 434 -28.58 53.75 5.64
CA MET A 434 -29.04 53.06 4.41
C MET A 434 -29.80 54.01 3.48
N THR A 435 -29.72 53.80 2.16
CA THR A 435 -30.69 54.35 1.19
C THR A 435 -30.96 53.38 0.04
N ASP A 436 -32.20 52.92 -0.10
CA ASP A 436 -32.71 52.27 -1.33
C ASP A 436 -33.13 53.31 -2.37
N THR A 437 -32.92 53.07 -3.67
CA THR A 437 -33.74 53.63 -4.76
C THR A 437 -33.70 52.69 -5.98
N GLU A 438 -34.74 52.73 -6.81
CA GLU A 438 -35.23 51.63 -7.66
C GLU A 438 -34.74 51.62 -9.13
N GLU A 439 -35.13 50.55 -9.84
CA GLU A 439 -35.40 50.39 -11.30
C GLU A 439 -34.27 50.23 -12.35
N ASP A 440 -34.18 48.99 -12.86
CA ASP A 440 -34.21 48.53 -14.26
C ASP A 440 -33.37 49.18 -15.40
N GLU A 441 -32.48 48.38 -16.02
CA GLU A 441 -32.49 48.02 -17.47
C GLU A 441 -31.45 46.90 -17.79
N ASP A 442 -31.27 46.53 -19.09
CA ASP A 442 -30.26 45.60 -19.68
C ASP A 442 -30.51 44.06 -19.78
N GLU A 443 -31.67 43.62 -20.33
CA GLU A 443 -31.81 42.29 -20.97
C GLU A 443 -31.16 42.23 -22.38
N ASP A 444 -29.83 42.33 -22.55
CA ASP A 444 -29.21 42.28 -23.90
C ASP A 444 -27.85 41.55 -24.08
N GLU A 445 -27.12 41.14 -23.02
CA GLU A 445 -25.78 40.52 -23.20
C GLU A 445 -25.78 39.03 -23.65
N GLU A 446 -26.81 38.22 -23.32
CA GLU A 446 -26.79 36.77 -23.66
C GLU A 446 -26.87 36.50 -25.18
N ALA A 447 -27.45 37.41 -25.97
CA ALA A 447 -27.62 37.23 -27.42
C ALA A 447 -26.29 37.32 -28.20
N ALA A 448 -25.28 38.01 -27.66
CA ALA A 448 -24.00 38.23 -28.32
C ALA A 448 -23.05 37.01 -28.20
N THR A 449 -22.98 36.40 -27.01
CA THR A 449 -22.00 35.35 -26.67
C THR A 449 -22.27 34.03 -27.40
N GLN A 450 -23.54 33.60 -27.50
CA GLN A 450 -23.91 32.36 -28.19
C GLN A 450 -23.56 32.39 -29.70
N LYS A 451 -23.60 33.58 -30.31
CA LYS A 451 -23.30 33.77 -31.75
C LYS A 451 -21.81 33.63 -32.08
N ALA A 452 -20.92 33.89 -31.12
CA ALA A 452 -19.48 33.69 -31.28
C ALA A 452 -19.09 32.20 -31.22
N LEU A 453 -19.66 31.45 -30.27
CA LEU A 453 -19.39 30.01 -30.09
C LEU A 453 -19.84 29.17 -31.29
N ALA A 454 -20.97 29.50 -31.92
CA ALA A 454 -21.47 28.79 -33.10
C ALA A 454 -20.53 28.87 -34.32
N ALA A 455 -19.71 29.92 -34.44
CA ALA A 455 -18.80 30.12 -35.58
C ALA A 455 -17.52 29.26 -35.52
N ALA A 456 -17.10 28.84 -34.31
CA ALA A 456 -15.87 28.07 -34.12
C ALA A 456 -15.99 26.58 -34.52
N ALA A 457 -17.23 26.05 -34.60
CA ALA A 457 -17.50 24.63 -34.82
C ALA A 457 -17.31 24.12 -36.27
N ALA A 458 -16.88 24.98 -37.21
CA ALA A 458 -16.99 24.75 -38.66
C ALA A 458 -15.65 24.67 -39.43
N ALA A 459 -14.56 24.16 -38.81
CA ALA A 459 -13.26 24.01 -39.48
C ALA A 459 -12.67 22.58 -39.36
N LYS A 460 -12.48 21.88 -40.49
CA LYS A 460 -11.79 20.58 -40.55
C LYS A 460 -10.33 20.73 -41.01
N PRO A 461 -9.33 20.44 -40.17
CA PRO A 461 -7.94 20.31 -40.63
C PRO A 461 -7.75 18.98 -41.40
N LYS A 462 -6.93 19.00 -42.46
CA LYS A 462 -6.50 17.78 -43.17
C LYS A 462 -5.26 17.19 -42.50
N ALA A 463 -5.24 15.88 -42.29
CA ALA A 463 -4.07 15.20 -41.75
C ALA A 463 -2.91 15.13 -42.75
N THR A 464 -1.69 15.37 -42.27
CA THR A 464 -0.42 15.11 -42.98
C THR A 464 0.48 14.25 -42.10
N ASN A 465 1.06 13.20 -42.67
CA ASN A 465 1.82 12.18 -41.93
C ASN A 465 3.33 12.52 -41.91
N PRO A 466 3.97 12.68 -40.73
CA PRO A 466 5.39 13.05 -40.65
C PRO A 466 6.38 11.92 -41.01
N PHE A 467 5.94 10.67 -41.17
CA PHE A 467 6.82 9.52 -41.44
C PHE A 467 6.90 9.09 -42.92
N ALA A 468 6.39 9.90 -43.85
CA ALA A 468 6.45 9.61 -45.28
C ALA A 468 7.87 9.76 -45.86
N ARG A 469 8.63 8.65 -45.94
CA ARG A 469 9.92 8.59 -46.64
C ARG A 469 9.76 8.98 -48.11
N LYS A 470 10.57 9.95 -48.58
CA LYS A 470 10.72 10.25 -50.01
C LYS A 470 11.27 9.03 -50.76
N VAL A 471 10.53 8.52 -51.72
CA VAL A 471 11.06 7.71 -52.81
C VAL A 471 11.60 8.67 -53.87
N ILE A 472 12.88 8.51 -54.24
CA ILE A 472 13.48 9.18 -55.39
C ILE A 472 13.15 8.32 -56.62
N ALA A 473 12.74 8.94 -57.73
CA ALA A 473 12.46 8.26 -58.98
C ALA A 473 13.62 8.44 -59.96
N ASP A 474 14.17 7.35 -60.46
CA ASP A 474 15.22 7.36 -61.48
C ASP A 474 14.63 7.50 -62.90
N PRO A 475 15.27 8.26 -63.81
CA PRO A 475 14.96 8.27 -65.23
C PRO A 475 15.54 7.02 -65.96
N PRO A 476 15.07 6.70 -67.18
CA PRO A 476 15.12 5.32 -67.67
C PRO A 476 16.29 4.97 -68.61
N GLY A 477 16.69 3.70 -68.61
CA GLY A 477 17.32 3.04 -69.76
C GLY A 477 18.47 2.08 -69.43
N GLY A 478 18.55 0.96 -70.16
CA GLY A 478 19.72 0.07 -70.18
C GLY A 478 19.46 -1.34 -69.62
N ALA A 479 19.29 -2.32 -70.50
CA ALA A 479 19.21 -3.73 -70.12
C ALA A 479 20.55 -4.45 -70.31
N LYS A 480 20.93 -5.31 -69.36
CA LYS A 480 21.53 -6.64 -69.62
C LYS A 480 21.65 -7.49 -68.35
N ALA A 481 21.77 -8.80 -68.55
CA ALA A 481 21.88 -9.79 -67.49
C ALA A 481 23.33 -10.05 -67.06
N GLY A 482 23.50 -10.50 -65.81
CA GLY A 482 24.76 -10.96 -65.24
C GLY A 482 24.56 -11.20 -63.75
N GLY A 483 24.59 -12.47 -63.31
CA GLY A 483 24.41 -12.82 -61.90
C GLY A 483 25.67 -13.44 -61.29
N LEU A 484 25.67 -13.62 -59.97
CA LEU A 484 26.54 -14.60 -59.34
C LEU A 484 25.90 -15.11 -58.02
N ALA A 485 25.92 -16.43 -57.83
CA ALA A 485 25.46 -17.07 -56.60
C ALA A 485 26.44 -18.17 -56.20
N ALA A 486 27.37 -17.88 -55.29
CA ALA A 486 28.27 -18.87 -54.71
C ALA A 486 28.92 -18.38 -53.39
N ALA A 487 28.63 -19.08 -52.30
CA ALA A 487 29.51 -19.18 -51.12
C ALA A 487 29.14 -20.49 -50.39
N VAL A 488 30.07 -21.45 -50.32
CA VAL A 488 29.75 -22.86 -50.01
C VAL A 488 30.28 -23.29 -48.65
N LYS A 489 29.35 -23.84 -47.86
CA LYS A 489 29.51 -24.94 -46.87
C LYS A 489 30.91 -25.59 -46.77
N SER A 490 31.42 -25.71 -45.55
CA SER A 490 32.32 -26.83 -45.20
C SER A 490 32.26 -27.19 -43.72
N MET A 491 31.66 -28.34 -43.39
CA MET A 491 32.30 -29.42 -42.62
C MET A 491 31.32 -30.59 -42.40
N GLN A 492 31.79 -31.82 -42.62
CA GLN A 492 31.11 -33.07 -42.28
C GLN A 492 32.13 -34.15 -41.91
N GLY A 493 31.79 -34.97 -40.93
CA GLY A 493 32.48 -36.21 -40.54
C GLY A 493 31.59 -36.92 -39.50
N SER A 494 30.68 -37.83 -39.87
CA SER A 494 30.87 -39.17 -40.47
C SER A 494 31.28 -40.22 -39.43
N GLY A 495 30.44 -41.25 -39.24
CA GLY A 495 30.66 -42.26 -38.19
C GLY A 495 29.52 -43.25 -37.91
N LYS A 496 28.90 -43.86 -38.94
CA LYS A 496 27.96 -45.00 -38.74
C LYS A 496 28.71 -46.35 -38.79
N ARG A 497 28.37 -47.28 -37.89
CA ARG A 497 28.57 -48.73 -38.08
C ARG A 497 27.28 -49.51 -37.76
N LYS A 498 27.19 -50.73 -38.27
CA LYS A 498 25.94 -51.53 -38.39
C LYS A 498 25.74 -52.51 -37.21
N LEU A 499 24.52 -53.00 -37.05
CA LEU A 499 24.20 -54.20 -36.28
C LEU A 499 24.73 -55.47 -36.97
N SER A 500 24.92 -56.54 -36.19
CA SER A 500 24.91 -57.93 -36.68
C SER A 500 24.15 -58.83 -35.70
N THR A 501 23.39 -59.77 -36.25
CA THR A 501 22.52 -60.73 -35.54
C THR A 501 23.30 -61.81 -34.79
N THR A 502 22.79 -62.27 -33.65
CA THR A 502 22.93 -63.66 -33.15
C THR A 502 21.67 -64.07 -32.39
N VAL A 503 21.26 -65.34 -32.49
CA VAL A 503 20.12 -65.95 -31.80
C VAL A 503 20.63 -67.00 -30.80
N LEU A 504 20.00 -67.08 -29.62
CA LEU A 504 19.98 -68.14 -28.58
C LEU A 504 19.72 -67.44 -27.22
N GLY A 505 19.07 -68.02 -26.20
CA GLY A 505 18.32 -69.27 -26.08
C GLY A 505 17.75 -69.34 -24.64
N GLY A 506 16.45 -69.62 -24.49
CA GLY A 506 15.72 -69.30 -23.23
C GLY A 506 15.58 -70.42 -22.20
N ARG A 507 15.40 -70.03 -20.92
CA ARG A 507 14.89 -70.77 -19.74
C ARG A 507 14.92 -69.80 -18.54
N LYS A 508 14.20 -69.96 -17.42
CA LYS A 508 12.87 -70.55 -17.09
C LYS A 508 12.64 -70.33 -15.59
N GLY A 509 11.40 -70.11 -15.16
CA GLY A 509 11.00 -70.18 -13.75
C GLY A 509 11.06 -68.85 -12.98
N SER A 510 10.11 -68.58 -12.08
CA SER A 510 8.85 -69.33 -11.82
C SER A 510 7.80 -68.40 -11.23
#